data_AF-A0A2V7X8I9-F1
#
_entry.id   AF-A0A2V7X8I9-F1
#
_cell.length_a   1.000
_cell.length_b   1.000
_cell.length_c   1.000
_cell.angle_alpha   90.00
_cell.angle_beta   90.00
_cell.angle_gamma   90.00
#
_symmetry.space_group_name_H-M   'P 1'
#
loop_
_entity.id
_entity.type
_entity.pdbx_description
1 polymer ?
#
loop_
_entity_poly.entity_id
_entity_poly.type
_entity_poly.pdbx_seq_one_letter_code
_entity_poly.pdbx_strand_id
1 'polypeptide(L)'
;MKPIGVLSRILTRTRERVAERRKKRPLDPSALVAQASGHRPFAPALTRAGQANIIGEFKRRSPSRGILREDLDAAQVAQAYEVAGAAALSV
;
A
#
# COMPACT_ATOMS: atom_id res chain seq x y z
N MET A 1 23.87 -18.91 5.39
CA MET A 1 22.56 -19.59 5.27
C MET A 1 21.66 -18.79 4.34
N LYS A 2 21.03 -19.42 3.33
CA LYS A 2 19.95 -18.78 2.56
C LYS A 2 18.76 -18.56 3.50
N PRO A 3 18.17 -17.35 3.55
CA PRO A 3 17.10 -17.08 4.49
C PRO A 3 15.84 -17.86 4.08
N ILE A 4 15.35 -18.71 4.99
CA ILE A 4 14.22 -19.62 4.77
C ILE A 4 12.91 -18.86 5.07
N GLY A 5 11.87 -19.08 4.26
CA GLY A 5 10.53 -18.54 4.50
C GLY A 5 10.01 -17.52 3.46
N VAL A 6 8.70 -17.28 3.48
CA VAL A 6 8.02 -16.32 2.57
C VAL A 6 8.52 -14.90 2.81
N LEU A 7 8.64 -14.47 4.08
CA LEU A 7 9.12 -13.14 4.43
C LEU A 7 10.54 -12.89 3.92
N SER A 8 11.44 -13.86 4.13
CA SER A 8 12.82 -13.83 3.62
C SER A 8 12.88 -13.57 2.11
N ARG A 9 12.02 -14.27 1.34
CA ARG A 9 11.91 -14.06 -0.12
C ARG A 9 11.40 -12.66 -0.47
N ILE A 10 10.39 -12.16 0.25
CA ILE A 10 9.87 -10.79 0.06
C ILE A 10 10.99 -9.76 0.32
N LEU A 11 11.74 -9.92 1.41
CA LEU A 11 12.82 -9.00 1.76
C LEU A 11 13.95 -8.99 0.72
N THR A 12 14.42 -10.17 0.29
CA THR A 12 15.44 -10.27 -0.77
C THR A 12 15.00 -9.56 -2.04
N ARG A 13 13.80 -9.87 -2.55
CA ARG A 13 13.30 -9.25 -3.78
C ARG A 13 13.04 -7.75 -3.62
N THR A 14 12.64 -7.30 -2.44
CA THR A 14 12.43 -5.87 -2.16
C THR A 14 13.74 -5.11 -2.20
N ARG A 15 14.83 -5.64 -1.61
CA ARG A 15 16.15 -5.01 -1.66
C ARG A 15 16.68 -4.86 -3.09
N GLU A 16 16.54 -5.91 -3.91
CA GLU A 16 16.90 -5.86 -5.33
C GLU A 16 16.10 -4.78 -6.06
N ARG A 17 14.77 -4.76 -5.91
CA ARG A 17 13.89 -3.75 -6.53
C ARG A 17 14.26 -2.32 -6.12
N VAL A 18 14.59 -2.10 -4.85
CA VAL A 18 15.01 -0.77 -4.36
C VAL A 18 16.33 -0.37 -5.00
N ALA A 19 17.32 -1.27 -5.09
CA ALA A 19 18.61 -0.99 -5.73
C ALA A 19 18.44 -0.68 -7.23
N GLU A 20 17.64 -1.49 -7.95
CA GLU A 20 17.31 -1.25 -9.36
C GLU A 20 16.64 0.12 -9.58
N ARG A 21 15.67 0.49 -8.74
CA ARG A 21 14.95 1.77 -8.84
C ARG A 21 15.84 2.96 -8.53
N ARG A 22 16.71 2.87 -7.51
CA ARG A 22 17.67 3.93 -7.17
C ARG A 22 18.64 4.21 -8.32
N LYS A 23 19.07 3.18 -9.06
CA LYS A 23 19.90 3.35 -10.26
C LYS A 23 19.16 4.07 -11.39
N LYS A 24 17.88 3.75 -11.61
CA LYS A 24 17.06 4.34 -12.68
C LYS A 24 16.56 5.75 -12.38
N ARG A 25 16.24 6.02 -11.12
CA ARG A 25 15.77 7.31 -10.62
C ARG A 25 16.47 7.60 -9.28
N PRO A 26 17.65 8.23 -9.32
CA PRO A 26 18.30 8.72 -8.11
C PRO A 26 17.34 9.59 -7.30
N LEU A 27 17.43 9.49 -5.97
CA LEU A 27 16.54 10.23 -5.09
C LEU A 27 16.95 11.70 -5.08
N ASP A 28 16.01 12.57 -5.44
CA ASP A 28 16.09 14.00 -5.21
C ASP A 28 15.14 14.36 -4.06
N PRO A 29 15.68 14.70 -2.86
CA PRO A 29 14.87 15.09 -1.71
C PRO A 29 13.94 16.27 -1.99
N SER A 30 14.33 17.21 -2.85
CA SER A 30 13.52 18.40 -3.17
C SER A 30 12.26 18.04 -3.95
N ALA A 31 12.37 17.12 -4.93
CA ALA A 31 11.24 16.59 -5.68
C ALA A 31 10.26 15.79 -4.82
N LEU A 32 10.75 15.11 -3.76
CA LEU A 32 9.91 14.37 -2.82
C LEU A 32 9.09 15.31 -1.92
N VAL A 33 9.68 16.42 -1.48
CA VAL A 33 8.97 17.46 -0.71
C VAL A 33 7.94 18.17 -1.57
N ALA A 34 8.24 18.44 -2.84
CA ALA A 34 7.27 19.03 -3.77
C ALA A 34 6.06 18.10 -4.02
N GLN A 35 6.25 16.79 -3.99
CA GLN A 35 5.17 15.80 -4.09
C GLN A 35 4.40 15.60 -2.77
N ALA A 36 4.87 16.17 -1.66
CA ALA A 36 4.27 16.02 -0.33
C ALA A 36 3.05 16.92 -0.09
N SER A 37 2.59 17.72 -1.06
CA SER A 37 1.36 18.48 -0.91
C SER A 37 0.13 17.55 -0.98
N GLY A 38 -0.81 17.65 -0.04
CA GLY A 38 -2.08 16.90 -0.06
C GLY A 38 -2.14 15.66 0.83
N HIS A 39 -1.29 15.57 1.87
CA HIS A 39 -1.38 14.50 2.86
C HIS A 39 -2.73 14.50 3.58
N ARG A 40 -3.48 13.40 3.46
CA ARG A 40 -4.67 13.16 4.29
C ARG A 40 -4.22 12.58 5.64
N PRO A 41 -4.70 13.12 6.78
CA PRO A 41 -4.25 12.66 8.10
C PRO A 41 -4.79 11.26 8.40
N PHE A 42 -3.94 10.24 8.30
CA PHE A 42 -4.32 8.83 8.49
C PHE A 42 -4.73 8.51 9.93
N ALA A 43 -3.89 8.86 10.91
CA ALA A 43 -4.15 8.50 12.32
C ALA A 43 -5.46 9.11 12.87
N PRO A 44 -5.75 10.42 12.67
CA PRO A 44 -7.03 11.00 13.10
C PRO A 44 -8.26 10.38 12.43
N ALA A 45 -8.13 9.86 11.20
CA ALA A 45 -9.24 9.19 10.52
C ALA A 45 -9.66 7.89 11.24
N LEU A 46 -8.74 7.25 11.98
CA LEU A 46 -8.96 5.98 12.66
C LEU A 46 -9.41 6.12 14.13
N THR A 47 -9.60 7.34 14.62
CA THR A 47 -9.97 7.62 16.02
C THR A 47 -11.35 8.24 16.17
N ARG A 48 -12.22 8.12 15.16
CA ARG A 48 -13.59 8.68 15.21
C ARG A 48 -14.42 7.89 16.22
N ALA A 49 -15.08 8.60 17.12
CA ALA A 49 -16.00 8.01 18.08
C ALA A 49 -17.35 7.65 17.44
N GLY A 50 -18.09 6.74 18.07
CA GLY A 50 -19.46 6.39 17.68
C GLY A 50 -19.57 5.50 16.43
N GLN A 51 -18.47 5.00 15.88
CA GLN A 51 -18.47 4.09 14.72
C GLN A 51 -17.21 3.21 14.68
N ALA A 52 -17.26 2.14 13.89
CA ALA A 52 -16.09 1.33 13.57
C ALA A 52 -15.22 2.05 12.52
N ASN A 53 -13.91 2.13 12.77
CA ASN A 53 -12.97 2.73 11.83
C ASN A 53 -12.31 1.65 10.98
N ILE A 54 -12.76 1.49 9.73
CA ILE A 54 -12.33 0.43 8.82
C ILE A 54 -11.24 0.92 7.87
N ILE A 55 -10.16 0.15 7.73
CA ILE A 55 -9.18 0.31 6.66
C ILE A 55 -9.56 -0.67 5.54
N GLY A 56 -10.03 -0.15 4.40
CA GLY A 56 -10.35 -0.96 3.22
C GLY A 56 -9.07 -1.34 2.48
N GLU A 57 -8.74 -2.64 2.43
CA GLU A 57 -7.56 -3.12 1.70
C GLU A 57 -7.90 -3.57 0.28
N PHE A 58 -7.35 -2.87 -0.70
CA PHE A 58 -7.25 -3.35 -2.07
C PHE A 58 -6.10 -4.35 -2.18
N LYS A 59 -6.37 -5.57 -2.66
CA LYS A 59 -5.34 -6.61 -2.82
C LYS A 59 -5.65 -7.55 -3.96
N ARG A 60 -4.79 -7.56 -4.99
CA ARG A 60 -4.93 -8.47 -6.15
C ARG A 60 -4.49 -9.91 -5.86
N ARG A 61 -3.44 -10.10 -5.06
CA ARG A 61 -2.86 -11.42 -4.79
C ARG A 61 -2.18 -11.51 -3.43
N SER A 62 -2.07 -12.72 -2.88
CA SER A 62 -1.28 -13.00 -1.69
C SER A 62 -0.45 -14.28 -1.83
N PRO A 63 0.68 -14.44 -1.11
CA PRO A 63 1.46 -15.67 -1.14
C PRO A 63 0.71 -16.93 -0.72
N SER A 64 -0.28 -16.79 0.18
CA SER A 64 -1.03 -17.93 0.74
C SER A 64 -2.27 -18.31 -0.06
N ARG A 65 -2.89 -17.35 -0.77
CA ARG A 65 -4.13 -17.58 -1.52
C ARG A 65 -4.01 -17.36 -3.03
N GLY A 66 -2.81 -17.06 -3.53
CA GLY A 66 -2.61 -16.80 -4.95
C GLY A 66 -3.34 -15.55 -5.39
N ILE A 67 -4.03 -15.62 -6.52
CA ILE A 67 -4.87 -14.54 -7.05
C ILE A 67 -6.15 -14.47 -6.21
N LEU A 68 -6.48 -13.28 -5.71
CA LEU A 68 -7.71 -13.07 -4.95
C LEU A 68 -8.87 -12.67 -5.86
N ARG A 69 -8.59 -11.80 -6.85
CA ARG A 69 -9.53 -11.40 -7.89
C ARG A 69 -8.75 -10.73 -9.03
N GLU A 70 -8.95 -11.21 -10.26
CA GLU A 70 -8.19 -10.78 -11.45
C GLU A 70 -8.66 -9.41 -11.96
N ASP A 71 -9.97 -9.17 -11.89
CA ASP A 71 -10.63 -8.02 -12.54
C ASP A 71 -10.82 -6.83 -11.59
N LEU A 72 -9.84 -6.59 -10.72
CA LEU A 72 -9.88 -5.49 -9.75
C LEU A 72 -9.21 -4.23 -10.29
N ASP A 73 -10.04 -3.25 -10.65
CA ASP A 73 -9.60 -1.86 -10.80
C ASP A 73 -9.42 -1.20 -9.43
N ALA A 74 -8.24 -0.60 -9.21
CA ALA A 74 -7.90 -0.02 -7.91
C ALA A 74 -8.72 1.23 -7.60
N ALA A 75 -9.03 2.04 -8.61
CA ALA A 75 -9.78 3.28 -8.41
C ALA A 75 -11.25 2.98 -8.09
N GLN A 76 -11.86 2.04 -8.81
CA GLN A 76 -13.24 1.61 -8.55
C GLN A 76 -13.41 1.03 -7.14
N VAL A 77 -12.47 0.20 -6.69
CA VAL A 77 -12.52 -0.39 -5.35
C VAL A 77 -12.31 0.66 -4.27
N ALA A 78 -11.33 1.56 -4.46
CA ALA A 78 -11.10 2.66 -3.54
C ALA A 78 -12.34 3.53 -3.37
N GLN A 79 -13.03 3.87 -4.47
CA GLN A 79 -14.26 4.65 -4.45
C GLN A 79 -15.41 3.89 -3.76
N ALA A 80 -15.55 2.59 -4.04
CA ALA A 80 -16.55 1.76 -3.38
C ALA A 80 -16.32 1.69 -1.86
N TYR A 81 -15.07 1.57 -1.41
CA TYR A 81 -14.73 1.61 0.02
C TYR A 81 -15.00 2.98 0.65
N GLU A 82 -14.70 4.08 -0.04
CA GLU A 82 -15.03 5.43 0.45
C GLU A 82 -16.54 5.62 0.62
N VAL A 83 -17.35 5.23 -0.37
CA VAL A 83 -18.82 5.28 -0.31
C VAL A 83 -19.37 4.39 0.81
N ALA A 84 -18.76 3.23 1.04
CA ALA A 84 -19.13 2.33 2.13
C ALA A 84 -18.68 2.81 3.53
N GLY A 85 -17.99 3.95 3.62
CA GLY A 85 -17.59 4.56 4.89
C GLY A 85 -16.23 4.09 5.42
N ALA A 86 -15.33 3.58 4.58
CA ALA A 86 -13.97 3.27 4.99
C ALA A 86 -13.27 4.54 5.52
N ALA A 87 -12.64 4.41 6.69
CA ALA A 87 -11.89 5.49 7.31
C ALA A 87 -10.56 5.76 6.59
N ALA A 88 -9.95 4.71 6.03
CA ALA A 88 -8.74 4.80 5.23
C ALA A 88 -8.62 3.64 4.24
N LEU A 89 -7.63 3.72 3.34
CA LEU A 89 -7.34 2.71 2.33
C LEU A 89 -5.94 2.11 2.53
N SER A 90 -5.81 0.82 2.26
CA SER A 90 -4.55 0.08 2.07
C SER A 90 -4.50 -0.41 0.62
N VAL A 91 -3.40 -0.18 -0.10
CA VAL A 91 -3.27 -0.48 -1.55
C VAL A 91 -1.95 -1.17 -1.86
#